data_AF-A0A0S8IME4-F1
#
_entry.id   AF-A0A0S8IME4-F1
#
_cell.length_a   1.000
_cell.length_b   1.000
_cell.length_c   1.000
_cell.angle_alpha   90.00
_cell.angle_beta   90.00
_cell.angle_gamma   90.00
#
_symmetry.space_group_name_H-M   'P 1'
#
loop_
_entity.id
_entity.type
_entity.pdbx_description
1 polymer ?
#
loop_
_entity_poly.entity_id
_entity_poly.type
_entity_poly.pdbx_seq_one_letter_code
_entity_poly.pdbx_strand_id
1 'polypeptide(L)'
;MRALAIVVAIAIVALASAASAETFVWYFGVGNGDFTDSPPVFTGGMDPGGDITDGYWSISIHDDGWPLDPVERYAYIWDNFYAPNYTPGTPGFWKGYFDTEHGLPAMNDLFIDDVTNGGTMIGICTIEIQVQDLNNNEVLDEGEFCEGSLTGLVIIIREGTGAYDGMCGTGNYFGSYVKDCPDTYETWNFGMYLWLDDCSTPVQETTWGAIKALYQ
;
A
#
# COMPACT_ATOMS: atom_id res chain seq x y z
N MET A 1 -19.79 19.40 52.61
CA MET A 1 -18.65 19.68 51.70
C MET A 1 -17.92 18.42 51.18
N ARG A 2 -18.54 17.22 51.19
CA ARG A 2 -17.93 15.99 50.64
C ARG A 2 -18.51 15.55 49.28
N ALA A 3 -19.67 16.05 48.89
CA ALA A 3 -20.32 15.71 47.62
C ALA A 3 -19.80 16.52 46.42
N LEU A 4 -19.14 17.66 46.65
CA LEU A 4 -18.66 18.55 45.58
C LEU A 4 -17.34 18.06 44.94
N ALA A 5 -16.54 17.27 45.68
CA ALA A 5 -15.25 16.78 45.19
C ALA A 5 -15.37 15.61 44.20
N ILE A 6 -16.45 14.82 44.27
CA ILE A 6 -16.65 13.64 43.42
C ILE A 6 -17.13 14.04 42.01
N VAL A 7 -17.89 15.13 41.89
CA VAL A 7 -18.40 15.61 40.59
C VAL A 7 -17.27 16.23 39.74
N VAL A 8 -16.26 16.83 40.37
CA VAL A 8 -15.10 17.40 39.64
C VAL A 8 -14.17 16.31 39.11
N ALA A 9 -14.02 15.18 39.83
CA ALA A 9 -13.18 14.07 39.36
C ALA A 9 -13.78 13.33 38.15
N ILE A 10 -15.12 13.21 38.05
CA ILE A 10 -15.78 12.56 36.91
C ILE A 10 -15.82 13.48 35.68
N ALA A 11 -15.93 14.81 35.88
CA ALA A 11 -15.89 15.77 34.78
C ALA A 11 -14.51 15.88 34.12
N ILE A 12 -13.41 15.63 34.84
CA ILE A 12 -12.05 15.68 34.29
C ILE A 12 -11.70 14.39 33.52
N VAL A 13 -12.25 13.23 33.89
CA VAL A 13 -12.04 11.98 33.16
C VAL A 13 -12.80 11.95 31.82
N ALA A 14 -13.86 12.74 31.67
CA ALA A 14 -14.66 12.79 30.44
C ALA A 14 -14.13 13.74 29.35
N LEU A 15 -13.03 14.46 29.59
CA LEU A 15 -12.48 15.47 28.66
C LEU A 15 -11.16 15.04 27.99
N ALA A 16 -10.73 13.79 28.18
CA ALA A 16 -9.53 13.24 27.54
C ALA A 16 -9.83 12.18 26.48
N SER A 17 -11.04 12.14 25.91
CA SER A 17 -11.20 11.58 24.57
C SER A 17 -10.66 12.62 23.59
N ALA A 18 -9.34 12.69 23.45
CA ALA A 18 -8.75 13.24 22.25
C ALA A 18 -9.34 12.42 21.10
N ALA A 19 -10.24 13.02 20.33
CA ALA A 19 -10.58 12.47 19.04
C ALA A 19 -9.24 12.38 18.29
N SER A 20 -8.77 11.16 17.99
CA SER A 20 -7.71 11.04 16.99
C SER A 20 -8.33 11.62 15.72
N ALA A 21 -7.76 12.72 15.23
CA ALA A 21 -8.20 13.28 13.97
C ALA A 21 -7.66 12.35 12.89
N GLU A 22 -8.53 11.49 12.35
CA GLU A 22 -8.20 10.73 11.15
C GLU A 22 -7.79 11.75 10.07
N THR A 23 -6.55 11.65 9.62
CA THR A 23 -5.97 12.49 8.58
C THR A 23 -6.06 11.74 7.27
N PHE A 24 -6.84 12.29 6.34
CA PHE A 24 -6.89 11.79 4.97
C PHE A 24 -5.80 12.47 4.14
N VAL A 25 -4.96 11.68 3.47
CA VAL A 25 -3.90 12.14 2.58
C VAL A 25 -4.04 11.41 1.25
N TRP A 26 -3.83 12.12 0.14
CA TRP A 26 -3.89 11.51 -1.19
C TRP A 26 -2.89 12.11 -2.16
N TYR A 27 -2.46 11.32 -3.16
CA TYR A 27 -1.51 11.76 -4.18
C TYR A 27 -1.62 10.94 -5.47
N PHE A 28 -1.04 11.46 -6.55
CA PHE A 28 -0.84 10.73 -7.80
C PHE A 28 0.63 10.40 -7.98
N GLY A 29 0.93 9.27 -8.62
CA GLY A 29 2.30 8.84 -8.88
C GLY A 29 2.45 8.27 -10.29
N VAL A 30 3.61 8.55 -10.88
CA VAL A 30 4.05 7.92 -12.12
C VAL A 30 5.44 7.35 -11.91
N GLY A 31 5.62 6.08 -12.26
CA GLY A 31 6.86 5.36 -12.02
C GLY A 31 7.10 4.25 -13.02
N ASN A 32 8.26 3.60 -12.89
CA ASN A 32 8.65 2.48 -13.72
C ASN A 32 9.21 1.34 -12.88
N GLY A 33 9.16 0.12 -13.42
CA GLY A 33 9.78 -1.09 -12.87
C GLY A 33 9.70 -2.23 -13.88
N ASP A 34 10.21 -3.39 -13.53
CA ASP A 34 10.03 -4.61 -14.33
C ASP A 34 9.76 -5.81 -13.42
N PHE A 35 8.68 -6.54 -13.65
CA PHE A 35 8.43 -7.81 -12.95
C PHE A 35 9.53 -8.86 -13.18
N THR A 36 10.25 -8.75 -14.30
CA THR A 36 11.36 -9.64 -14.63
C THR A 36 12.68 -9.27 -13.94
N ASP A 37 12.76 -8.11 -13.28
CA ASP A 37 13.89 -7.75 -12.42
C ASP A 37 13.87 -8.56 -11.10
N SER A 38 15.05 -8.71 -10.47
CA SER A 38 15.21 -9.43 -9.19
C SER A 38 15.97 -8.57 -8.16
N PRO A 39 15.30 -8.06 -7.10
CA PRO A 39 13.85 -8.07 -6.90
C PRO A 39 13.12 -7.10 -7.86
N PRO A 40 11.82 -7.31 -8.15
CA PRO A 40 11.01 -6.33 -8.85
C PRO A 40 10.81 -5.10 -7.96
N VAL A 41 11.24 -3.94 -8.46
CA VAL A 41 11.05 -2.65 -7.78
C VAL A 41 10.40 -1.67 -8.73
N PHE A 42 9.22 -1.19 -8.34
CA PHE A 42 8.48 -0.14 -9.02
C PHE A 42 8.72 1.17 -8.30
N THR A 43 9.07 2.20 -9.03
CA THR A 43 9.50 3.46 -8.42
C THR A 43 9.15 4.65 -9.28
N GLY A 44 8.74 5.74 -8.64
CA GLY A 44 8.31 6.93 -9.35
C GLY A 44 8.32 8.22 -8.53
N GLY A 45 8.10 9.31 -9.25
CA GLY A 45 7.85 10.61 -8.64
C GLY A 45 6.38 10.77 -8.25
N MET A 46 6.14 11.70 -7.34
CA MET A 46 4.82 12.25 -7.05
C MET A 46 4.42 13.21 -8.19
N ASP A 47 3.18 13.11 -8.67
CA ASP A 47 2.62 14.02 -9.65
C ASP A 47 1.79 15.13 -8.97
N PRO A 48 1.82 16.38 -9.48
CA PRO A 48 1.00 17.45 -8.96
C PRO A 48 -0.49 17.13 -9.07
N GLY A 49 -1.24 17.34 -7.99
CA GLY A 49 -2.69 17.22 -8.01
C GLY A 49 -3.32 16.80 -6.69
N GLY A 50 -2.54 16.16 -5.80
CA GLY A 50 -2.98 15.73 -4.47
C GLY A 50 -2.49 16.61 -3.32
N ASP A 51 -2.55 16.06 -2.11
CA ASP A 51 -1.99 16.67 -0.88
C ASP A 51 -0.46 16.51 -0.80
N ILE A 52 0.07 15.47 -1.47
CA ILE A 52 1.51 15.33 -1.74
C ILE A 52 1.73 15.64 -3.22
N THR A 53 2.54 16.66 -3.49
CA THR A 53 2.77 17.18 -4.86
C THR A 53 4.22 17.06 -5.32
N ASP A 54 5.10 16.65 -4.42
CA ASP A 54 6.54 16.48 -4.62
C ASP A 54 7.07 15.40 -3.69
N GLY A 55 8.06 14.65 -4.16
CA GLY A 55 8.63 13.49 -3.47
C GLY A 55 8.68 12.25 -4.35
N TYR A 56 8.70 11.09 -3.68
CA TYR A 56 9.04 9.82 -4.30
C TYR A 56 8.23 8.67 -3.67
N TRP A 57 7.97 7.63 -4.45
CA TRP A 57 7.41 6.38 -3.95
C TRP A 57 8.16 5.17 -4.52
N SER A 58 8.15 4.07 -3.78
CA SER A 58 8.57 2.77 -4.30
C SER A 58 7.74 1.63 -3.73
N ILE A 59 7.48 0.62 -4.56
CA ILE A 59 6.91 -0.67 -4.16
C ILE A 59 7.90 -1.77 -4.58
N SER A 60 8.30 -2.62 -3.63
CA SER A 60 9.18 -3.78 -3.90
C SER A 60 8.43 -5.08 -3.67
N ILE A 61 8.52 -6.00 -4.63
CA ILE A 61 7.92 -7.32 -4.54
C ILE A 61 8.96 -8.32 -4.07
N HIS A 62 8.59 -9.19 -3.13
CA HIS A 62 9.45 -10.28 -2.71
C HIS A 62 9.43 -11.41 -3.74
N ASP A 63 10.58 -11.72 -4.31
CA ASP A 63 10.73 -12.72 -5.38
C ASP A 63 11.56 -13.95 -4.94
N ASP A 64 11.58 -14.24 -3.64
CA ASP A 64 12.31 -15.39 -3.11
C ASP A 64 11.87 -16.69 -3.80
N GLY A 65 12.81 -17.34 -4.49
CA GLY A 65 12.57 -18.59 -5.20
C GLY A 65 12.02 -18.45 -6.62
N TRP A 66 11.83 -17.22 -7.11
CA TRP A 66 11.49 -16.98 -8.51
C TRP A 66 12.68 -17.31 -9.42
N PRO A 67 12.46 -17.73 -10.68
CA PRO A 67 13.54 -17.92 -11.63
C PRO A 67 14.34 -16.63 -11.87
N LEU A 68 15.63 -16.79 -12.20
CA LEU A 68 16.53 -15.69 -12.55
C LEU A 68 16.61 -15.44 -14.06
N ASP A 69 16.30 -16.44 -14.88
CA ASP A 69 16.20 -16.25 -16.33
C ASP A 69 14.93 -15.46 -16.65
N PRO A 70 14.99 -14.34 -17.39
CA PRO A 70 13.82 -13.49 -17.63
C PRO A 70 12.64 -14.21 -18.31
N VAL A 71 12.92 -15.16 -19.21
CA VAL A 71 11.88 -15.92 -19.92
C VAL A 71 11.22 -16.92 -18.98
N GLU A 72 12.01 -17.66 -18.21
CA GLU A 72 11.48 -18.58 -17.19
C GLU A 72 10.72 -17.83 -16.09
N ARG A 73 11.20 -16.64 -15.72
CA ARG A 73 10.60 -15.79 -14.70
C ARG A 73 9.27 -15.23 -15.16
N TYR A 74 9.19 -14.74 -16.39
CA TYR A 74 7.93 -14.30 -17.00
C TYR A 74 6.88 -15.43 -17.01
N ALA A 75 7.27 -16.62 -17.48
CA ALA A 75 6.40 -17.79 -17.46
C ALA A 75 5.97 -18.17 -16.04
N TYR A 76 6.90 -18.14 -15.08
CA TYR A 76 6.60 -18.38 -13.67
C TYR A 76 5.58 -17.38 -13.12
N ILE A 77 5.75 -16.09 -13.40
CA ILE A 77 4.83 -15.04 -12.94
C ILE A 77 3.43 -15.31 -13.49
N TRP A 78 3.34 -15.56 -14.79
CA TRP A 78 2.08 -15.85 -15.45
C TRP A 78 1.39 -17.09 -14.85
N ASP A 79 2.09 -18.21 -14.79
CA ASP A 79 1.54 -19.50 -14.38
C ASP A 79 1.12 -19.53 -12.90
N ASN A 80 1.79 -18.77 -12.04
CA ASN A 80 1.53 -18.80 -10.60
C ASN A 80 0.59 -17.67 -10.14
N PHE A 81 0.67 -16.48 -10.71
CA PHE A 81 -0.08 -15.31 -10.22
C PHE A 81 -1.26 -14.90 -11.10
N TYR A 82 -1.23 -15.17 -12.41
CA TYR A 82 -2.28 -14.72 -13.35
C TYR A 82 -3.17 -15.85 -13.86
N ALA A 83 -2.59 -16.89 -14.46
CA ALA A 83 -3.31 -17.94 -15.16
C ALA A 83 -4.39 -18.65 -14.31
N PRO A 84 -4.17 -18.92 -13.00
CA PRO A 84 -5.19 -19.53 -12.15
C PRO A 84 -6.43 -18.64 -11.90
N ASN A 85 -6.32 -17.34 -12.17
CA ASN A 85 -7.25 -16.29 -11.76
C ASN A 85 -8.02 -15.68 -12.95
N TYR A 86 -8.36 -16.52 -13.93
CA TYR A 86 -9.16 -16.11 -15.08
C TYR A 86 -10.64 -15.96 -14.69
N THR A 87 -11.23 -14.84 -15.09
CA THR A 87 -12.68 -14.59 -14.99
C THR A 87 -13.27 -14.56 -16.40
N PRO A 88 -14.17 -15.50 -16.75
CA PRO A 88 -14.79 -15.53 -18.07
C PRO A 88 -15.76 -14.34 -18.25
N GLY A 89 -15.87 -13.82 -19.47
CA GLY A 89 -16.70 -12.66 -19.75
C GLY A 89 -16.74 -12.25 -21.22
N THR A 90 -17.16 -11.01 -21.46
CA THR A 90 -17.08 -10.37 -22.79
C THR A 90 -16.74 -8.88 -22.60
N PRO A 91 -15.47 -8.55 -22.36
CA PRO A 91 -14.29 -9.43 -22.38
C PRO A 91 -14.10 -10.24 -21.09
N GLY A 92 -13.39 -11.36 -21.17
CA GLY A 92 -12.77 -12.04 -20.04
C GLY A 92 -11.50 -11.31 -19.60
N PHE A 93 -10.97 -11.68 -18.44
CA PHE A 93 -9.75 -11.08 -17.90
C PHE A 93 -9.04 -12.00 -16.92
N TRP A 94 -7.74 -11.82 -16.78
CA TRP A 94 -6.91 -12.42 -15.72
C TRP A 94 -6.63 -11.41 -14.62
N LYS A 95 -6.51 -11.88 -13.39
CA LYS A 95 -6.06 -11.09 -12.24
C LYS A 95 -4.77 -11.65 -11.65
N GLY A 96 -3.70 -10.87 -11.73
CA GLY A 96 -2.44 -11.10 -11.02
C GLY A 96 -2.55 -10.64 -9.58
N TYR A 97 -2.41 -11.54 -8.62
CA TYR A 97 -2.40 -11.21 -7.19
C TYR A 97 -1.00 -11.38 -6.61
N PHE A 98 -0.38 -10.30 -6.15
CA PHE A 98 0.92 -10.30 -5.50
C PHE A 98 0.73 -9.99 -4.01
N ASP A 99 0.40 -11.03 -3.26
CA ASP A 99 0.23 -10.99 -1.81
C ASP A 99 0.49 -12.37 -1.18
N THR A 100 0.42 -12.43 0.15
CA THR A 100 0.68 -13.68 0.90
C THR A 100 -0.40 -14.74 0.75
N GLU A 101 -1.63 -14.34 0.42
CA GLU A 101 -2.74 -15.29 0.22
C GLU A 101 -2.60 -16.03 -1.11
N HIS A 102 -1.87 -15.44 -2.07
CA HIS A 102 -1.67 -15.94 -3.43
C HIS A 102 -0.24 -16.40 -3.72
N GLY A 103 0.55 -16.67 -2.69
CA GLY A 103 1.81 -17.42 -2.82
C GLY A 103 3.09 -16.63 -2.60
N LEU A 104 3.03 -15.32 -2.32
CA LEU A 104 4.22 -14.60 -1.85
C LEU A 104 4.59 -14.99 -0.41
N PRO A 105 5.88 -15.00 -0.06
CA PRO A 105 6.32 -15.28 1.31
C PRO A 105 6.01 -14.13 2.28
N ALA A 106 5.84 -12.90 1.77
CA ALA A 106 5.53 -11.70 2.52
C ALA A 106 4.75 -10.69 1.65
N MET A 107 4.09 -9.72 2.29
CA MET A 107 3.47 -8.59 1.59
C MET A 107 4.53 -7.70 0.97
N ASN A 108 4.18 -6.95 -0.08
CA ASN A 108 5.14 -6.09 -0.78
C ASN A 108 5.51 -4.89 0.09
N ASP A 109 6.77 -4.45 0.03
CA ASP A 109 7.24 -3.28 0.75
C ASP A 109 6.75 -2.00 0.05
N LEU A 110 6.27 -1.03 0.81
CA LEU A 110 5.91 0.31 0.34
C LEU A 110 6.75 1.36 1.05
N PHE A 111 7.31 2.28 0.28
CA PHE A 111 7.98 3.47 0.78
C PHE A 111 7.45 4.72 0.10
N ILE A 112 7.26 5.77 0.89
CA ILE A 112 6.81 7.08 0.44
C ILE A 112 7.73 8.14 1.09
N ASP A 113 8.31 8.99 0.27
CA ASP A 113 9.01 10.22 0.67
C ASP A 113 8.15 11.41 0.26
N ASP A 114 7.67 12.15 1.23
CA ASP A 114 6.85 13.34 1.05
C ASP A 114 7.71 14.58 1.31
N VAL A 115 8.18 15.17 0.21
CA VAL A 115 8.94 16.41 0.24
C VAL A 115 8.03 17.62 0.45
N THR A 116 6.74 17.50 0.10
CA THR A 116 5.75 18.59 0.22
C THR A 116 5.50 18.96 1.67
N ASN A 117 5.21 17.96 2.52
CA ASN A 117 4.92 18.16 3.94
C ASN A 117 6.14 17.87 4.83
N GLY A 118 7.18 17.22 4.29
CA GLY A 118 8.42 16.89 4.98
C GLY A 118 8.28 15.69 5.90
N GLY A 119 8.50 14.49 5.35
CA GLY A 119 8.49 13.24 6.09
C GLY A 119 8.53 12.01 5.19
N THR A 120 8.62 10.83 5.80
CA THR A 120 8.58 9.55 5.07
C THR A 120 7.53 8.63 5.70
N MET A 121 7.04 7.66 4.94
CA MET A 121 6.20 6.57 5.42
C MET A 121 6.74 5.23 4.89
N ILE A 122 6.85 4.25 5.77
CA ILE A 122 7.15 2.85 5.42
C ILE A 122 5.92 2.01 5.75
N GLY A 123 5.56 1.13 4.84
CA GLY A 123 4.43 0.23 4.98
C GLY A 123 4.57 -1.02 4.13
N ILE A 124 3.47 -1.73 4.01
CA ILE A 124 3.31 -2.88 3.15
C ILE A 124 2.05 -2.73 2.31
N CYS A 125 2.00 -3.38 1.15
CA CYS A 125 0.83 -3.36 0.29
C CYS A 125 0.58 -4.69 -0.43
N THR A 126 -0.65 -4.85 -0.91
CA THR A 126 -1.01 -5.85 -1.93
C THR A 126 -0.96 -5.20 -3.30
N ILE A 127 -0.69 -5.98 -4.34
CA ILE A 127 -0.87 -5.56 -5.73
C ILE A 127 -1.83 -6.53 -6.42
N GLU A 128 -2.91 -6.00 -6.98
CA GLU A 128 -3.79 -6.69 -7.93
C GLU A 128 -3.64 -6.04 -9.31
N ILE A 129 -3.35 -6.83 -10.34
CA ILE A 129 -3.27 -6.37 -11.73
C ILE A 129 -4.28 -7.12 -12.57
N GLN A 130 -5.14 -6.40 -13.26
CA GLN A 130 -6.08 -6.97 -14.21
C GLN A 130 -5.58 -6.76 -15.65
N VAL A 131 -5.53 -7.86 -16.40
CA VAL A 131 -5.18 -7.92 -17.81
C VAL A 131 -6.35 -8.49 -18.60
N GLN A 132 -6.70 -7.88 -19.71
CA GLN A 132 -7.88 -8.28 -20.50
C GLN A 132 -7.52 -9.36 -21.54
N ASP A 133 -8.39 -10.36 -21.66
CA ASP A 133 -8.41 -11.27 -22.82
C ASP A 133 -9.18 -10.57 -23.95
N LEU A 134 -8.45 -10.09 -24.96
CA LEU A 134 -9.00 -9.25 -26.02
C LEU A 134 -9.85 -10.06 -26.99
N ASN A 135 -9.59 -11.36 -27.14
CA ASN A 135 -10.28 -12.21 -28.10
C ASN A 135 -11.11 -13.34 -27.45
N ASN A 136 -11.11 -13.43 -26.11
CA ASN A 136 -11.83 -14.40 -25.28
C ASN A 136 -11.47 -15.85 -25.60
N ASN A 137 -10.20 -16.15 -25.87
CA ASN A 137 -9.73 -17.51 -26.16
C ASN A 137 -9.13 -18.23 -24.95
N GLU A 138 -9.05 -17.58 -23.78
CA GLU A 138 -8.45 -18.10 -22.54
C GLU A 138 -6.95 -18.43 -22.67
N VAL A 139 -6.27 -17.81 -23.64
CA VAL A 139 -4.83 -17.96 -23.92
C VAL A 139 -4.21 -16.57 -23.89
N LEU A 140 -3.10 -16.41 -23.17
CA LEU A 140 -2.37 -15.16 -23.23
C LEU A 140 -1.77 -14.94 -24.62
N ASP A 141 -2.28 -13.95 -25.34
CA ASP A 141 -1.75 -13.56 -26.63
C ASP A 141 -0.70 -12.45 -26.52
N GLU A 142 0.13 -12.35 -27.56
CA GLU A 142 1.09 -11.25 -27.70
C GLU A 142 0.34 -9.92 -27.71
N GLY A 143 0.72 -9.01 -26.80
CA GLY A 143 0.08 -7.71 -26.67
C GLY A 143 -0.89 -7.60 -25.49
N GLU A 144 -1.48 -8.70 -25.02
CA GLU A 144 -2.51 -8.63 -23.96
C GLU A 144 -1.90 -8.24 -22.62
N PHE A 145 -0.71 -8.75 -22.30
CA PHE A 145 0.00 -8.41 -21.06
C PHE A 145 0.62 -7.01 -21.04
N CYS A 146 0.44 -6.22 -22.11
CA CYS A 146 1.15 -4.97 -22.31
C CYS A 146 0.43 -3.77 -21.70
N GLU A 147 -0.84 -3.94 -21.31
CA GLU A 147 -1.57 -2.89 -20.61
C GLU A 147 -2.61 -3.50 -19.67
N GLY A 148 -2.92 -2.78 -18.61
CA GLY A 148 -3.93 -3.22 -17.67
C GLY A 148 -4.22 -2.19 -16.59
N SER A 149 -5.15 -2.54 -15.72
CA SER A 149 -5.47 -1.76 -14.52
C SER A 149 -4.83 -2.39 -13.30
N LEU A 150 -4.38 -1.57 -12.37
CA LEU A 150 -3.83 -2.01 -11.09
C LEU A 150 -4.64 -1.43 -9.93
N THR A 151 -4.79 -2.19 -8.87
CA THR A 151 -5.34 -1.75 -7.58
C THR A 151 -4.59 -2.43 -6.45
N GLY A 152 -4.79 -1.95 -5.23
CA GLY A 152 -4.19 -2.59 -4.07
C GLY A 152 -4.61 -1.96 -2.76
N LEU A 153 -4.35 -2.69 -1.68
CA LEU A 153 -4.52 -2.23 -0.32
C LEU A 153 -3.16 -1.82 0.25
N VAL A 154 -3.15 -0.76 1.04
CA VAL A 154 -1.96 -0.21 1.69
C VAL A 154 -2.12 -0.31 3.20
N ILE A 155 -1.07 -0.70 3.90
CA ILE A 155 -0.97 -0.66 5.35
C ILE A 155 0.32 0.04 5.72
N ILE A 156 0.22 1.22 6.33
CA ILE A 156 1.36 1.98 6.83
C ILE A 156 1.58 1.61 8.30
N ILE A 157 2.59 0.76 8.57
CA ILE A 157 2.95 0.34 9.94
C ILE A 157 4.16 1.17 10.42
N ARG A 158 3.84 2.25 11.15
CA ARG A 158 4.59 2.87 12.25
C ARG A 158 5.96 3.51 12.01
N GLU A 159 6.63 3.31 10.89
CA GLU A 159 7.93 3.97 10.63
C GLU A 159 7.76 5.24 9.78
N GLY A 160 6.93 6.14 10.28
CA GLY A 160 6.80 7.49 9.74
C GLY A 160 7.88 8.42 10.29
N THR A 161 8.29 9.42 9.51
CA THR A 161 9.18 10.50 9.97
C THR A 161 8.58 11.86 9.66
N GLY A 162 9.08 12.92 10.30
CA GLY A 162 8.64 14.28 10.03
C GLY A 162 7.15 14.46 10.30
N ALA A 163 6.39 14.90 9.29
CA ALA A 163 4.93 15.05 9.36
C ALA A 163 4.17 13.75 9.70
N TYR A 164 4.80 12.59 9.52
CA TYR A 164 4.20 11.28 9.73
C TYR A 164 4.74 10.54 10.97
N ASP A 165 5.59 11.20 11.79
CA ASP A 165 6.10 10.59 13.02
C ASP A 165 4.96 10.22 13.99
N GLY A 166 4.97 8.99 14.48
CA GLY A 166 3.92 8.44 15.33
C GLY A 166 2.62 8.07 14.62
N MET A 167 2.49 8.31 13.31
CA MET A 167 1.29 7.96 12.56
C MET A 167 1.29 6.48 12.15
N CYS A 168 0.11 5.89 12.05
CA CYS A 168 -0.11 4.63 11.36
C CYS A 168 -1.42 4.69 10.59
N GLY A 169 -1.65 3.77 9.66
CA GLY A 169 -2.86 3.86 8.87
C GLY A 169 -2.99 2.80 7.80
N THR A 170 -4.04 2.97 7.01
CA THR A 170 -4.33 2.11 5.87
C THR A 170 -4.64 2.96 4.66
N GLY A 171 -4.72 2.34 3.51
CA GLY A 171 -5.01 3.02 2.27
C GLY A 171 -5.40 2.05 1.18
N ASN A 172 -5.61 2.64 0.01
CA ASN A 172 -5.73 1.89 -1.21
C ASN A 172 -5.14 2.72 -2.36
N TYR A 173 -4.80 2.04 -3.44
CA TYR A 173 -4.44 2.71 -4.69
C TYR A 173 -5.16 2.06 -5.86
N PHE A 174 -5.23 2.81 -6.96
CA PHE A 174 -5.83 2.39 -8.21
C PHE A 174 -5.13 3.11 -9.36
N GLY A 175 -5.07 2.47 -10.52
CA GLY A 175 -4.34 3.03 -11.64
C GLY A 175 -4.32 2.12 -12.85
N SER A 176 -3.34 2.37 -13.70
CA SER A 176 -3.02 1.55 -14.85
C SER A 176 -1.52 1.30 -14.93
N TYR A 177 -1.16 0.25 -15.65
CA TYR A 177 0.19 0.10 -16.14
C TYR A 177 0.19 -0.07 -17.67
N VAL A 178 1.31 0.29 -18.27
CA VAL A 178 1.61 0.05 -19.69
C VAL A 178 3.02 -0.50 -19.77
N LYS A 179 3.24 -1.47 -20.65
CA LYS A 179 4.52 -2.09 -20.99
C LYS A 179 4.67 -2.00 -22.51
N ASP A 180 5.81 -1.55 -23.00
CA ASP A 180 6.11 -1.53 -24.44
C ASP A 180 6.63 -2.91 -24.87
N CYS A 181 5.73 -3.85 -25.14
CA CYS A 181 6.12 -5.22 -25.44
C CYS A 181 6.80 -5.38 -26.82
N PRO A 182 7.77 -6.33 -26.94
CA PRO A 182 8.38 -7.15 -25.90
C PRO A 182 9.59 -6.50 -25.21
N ASP A 183 9.90 -6.95 -23.99
CA ASP A 183 11.16 -6.69 -23.25
C ASP A 183 11.46 -5.24 -22.82
N THR A 184 10.45 -4.50 -22.37
CA THR A 184 10.65 -3.20 -21.70
C THR A 184 10.16 -3.19 -20.26
N TYR A 185 10.56 -2.15 -19.55
CA TYR A 185 9.98 -1.79 -18.26
C TYR A 185 8.47 -1.49 -18.38
N GLU A 186 7.75 -1.69 -17.29
CA GLU A 186 6.39 -1.21 -17.11
C GLU A 186 6.39 0.21 -16.57
N THR A 187 5.50 1.05 -17.09
CA THR A 187 5.17 2.36 -16.53
C THR A 187 3.86 2.26 -15.76
N TRP A 188 3.90 2.61 -14.48
CA TRP A 188 2.75 2.63 -13.58
C TRP A 188 2.24 4.06 -13.40
N ASN A 189 0.93 4.23 -13.50
CA ASN A 189 0.24 5.49 -13.26
C ASN A 189 -0.87 5.23 -12.25
N PHE A 190 -0.85 5.86 -11.08
CA PHE A 190 -1.88 5.60 -10.06
C PHE A 190 -2.24 6.82 -9.22
N GLY A 191 -3.39 6.72 -8.55
CA GLY A 191 -3.75 7.53 -7.39
C GLY A 191 -3.75 6.67 -6.12
N MET A 192 -3.24 7.23 -5.02
CA MET A 192 -3.21 6.58 -3.71
C MET A 192 -3.98 7.41 -2.69
N TYR A 193 -4.80 6.73 -1.89
CA TYR A 193 -5.59 7.29 -0.79
C TYR A 193 -5.12 6.66 0.52
N LEU A 194 -4.84 7.50 1.51
CA LEU A 194 -4.33 7.11 2.81
C LEU A 194 -5.22 7.69 3.91
N TRP A 195 -5.59 6.86 4.87
CA TRP A 195 -6.24 7.23 6.12
C TRP A 195 -5.26 6.96 7.25
N LEU A 196 -4.75 8.05 7.83
CA LEU A 196 -3.70 8.04 8.83
C LEU A 196 -4.26 8.50 10.17
N ASP A 197 -3.86 7.81 11.22
CA ASP A 197 -4.20 8.11 12.60
C ASP A 197 -2.95 8.30 13.43
N ASP A 198 -3.07 9.12 14.47
CA ASP A 198 -2.05 9.21 15.50
C ASP A 198 -2.02 7.91 16.32
N CYS A 199 -1.00 7.10 16.06
CA CYS A 199 -0.76 5.83 16.72
C CYS A 199 0.29 5.95 17.83
N SER A 200 0.76 7.16 18.12
CA SER A 200 1.71 7.47 19.18
C SER A 200 1.14 7.28 20.58
N THR A 201 -0.12 6.84 20.71
CA THR A 201 -0.80 6.60 21.99
C THR A 201 0.18 6.15 23.08
N PRO A 202 0.35 6.95 24.15
CA PRO A 202 1.29 6.63 25.20
C PRO A 202 0.69 5.49 26.04
N VAL A 203 0.86 4.24 25.60
CA VAL A 203 0.49 3.05 26.37
C VAL A 203 1.18 3.06 27.74
N GLN A 204 2.27 3.82 27.91
CA GLN A 204 3.01 3.88 29.16
C GLN A 204 2.51 4.91 30.18
N GLU A 205 2.01 6.10 29.84
CA GLU A 205 1.70 7.11 30.86
C GLU A 205 0.30 6.92 31.48
N THR A 206 -0.72 6.66 30.66
CA THR A 206 -2.10 6.45 31.14
C THR A 206 -2.25 5.11 31.87
N THR A 207 -1.63 4.04 31.36
CA THR A 207 -1.75 2.71 31.97
C THR A 207 -0.93 2.61 33.26
N TRP A 208 0.30 3.15 33.32
CA TRP A 208 1.04 3.17 34.59
C TRP A 208 0.46 4.15 35.59
N GLY A 209 -0.07 5.30 35.16
CA GLY A 209 -0.77 6.24 36.04
C GLY A 209 -2.00 5.61 36.68
N ALA A 210 -2.82 4.91 35.89
CA ALA A 210 -4.00 4.19 36.36
C ALA A 210 -3.64 2.99 37.27
N ILE A 211 -2.59 2.24 36.95
CA ILE A 211 -2.11 1.14 37.81
C ILE A 211 -1.57 1.70 39.13
N LYS A 212 -0.74 2.76 39.12
CA LYS A 212 -0.23 3.37 40.36
C LYS A 212 -1.34 3.95 41.24
N ALA A 213 -2.40 4.47 40.64
CA ALA A 213 -3.57 4.97 41.37
C ALA A 213 -4.42 3.86 42.03
N LEU A 214 -4.33 2.61 41.57
CA LEU A 214 -4.99 1.46 42.21
C LEU A 214 -4.23 0.93 43.45
N TYR A 215 -2.96 1.33 43.61
CA TYR A 215 -2.09 0.90 44.72
C TYR A 215 -1.84 2.02 45.76
N GLN A 216 -2.61 3.11 45.74
CA GLN A 216 -2.65 4.15 46.78
C GLN A 216 -4.00 4.17 47.49
#